data_AF-A0A358C9D1-F1
#
_entry.id   AF-A0A358C9D1-F1
#
_cell.length_a   1.000
_cell.length_b   1.000
_cell.length_c   1.000
_cell.angle_alpha   90.00
_cell.angle_beta   90.00
_cell.angle_gamma   90.00
#
_symmetry.space_group_name_H-M   'P 1'
#
loop_
_entity.id
_entity.type
_entity.pdbx_description
1 polymer ?
#
loop_
_entity_poly.entity_id
_entity_poly.type
_entity_poly.pdbx_seq_one_letter_code
_entity_poly.pdbx_strand_id
1 'polypeptide(L)' 'MPPDNANSAVFVARGLTKVYRMGEVEVQALRGIDLTLYRGELVVLL' A
#
# COMPACT_ATOMS: atom_id res chain seq x y z
N MET A 1 23.53 20.54 -3.93
CA MET A 1 22.43 19.59 -4.16
C MET A 1 21.80 19.28 -2.81
N PRO A 2 20.46 19.31 -2.66
CA PRO A 2 19.84 18.65 -1.52
C PRO A 2 20.23 17.17 -1.55
N PRO A 3 20.32 16.47 -0.41
CA PRO A 3 20.55 15.03 -0.43
C PRO A 3 19.44 14.39 -1.29
N ASP A 4 19.83 13.60 -2.28
CA ASP A 4 18.89 12.78 -3.04
C ASP A 4 18.23 11.83 -2.04
N ASN A 5 17.03 12.21 -1.61
CA ASN A 5 16.14 11.42 -0.78
C ASN A 5 15.60 10.21 -1.57
N ALA A 6 16.44 9.52 -2.34
CA ALA A 6 16.11 8.28 -3.04
C ALA A 6 15.56 7.22 -2.07
N ASN A 7 15.85 7.36 -0.77
CA ASN A 7 15.34 6.51 0.30
C ASN A 7 14.20 7.13 1.11
N SER A 8 13.58 8.25 0.67
CA SER A 8 12.39 8.76 1.34
C SER A 8 11.19 7.90 0.97
N ALA A 9 10.70 7.12 1.94
CA ALA A 9 9.38 6.51 1.84
C ALA A 9 8.34 7.61 1.64
N VAL A 10 7.63 7.56 0.52
CA VAL A 10 6.57 8.51 0.16
C VAL A 10 5.19 7.96 0.50
N PHE A 11 5.07 6.64 0.65
CA PHE A 11 3.84 5.97 1.05
C PHE A 11 4.17 4.79 1.96
N VAL A 12 3.50 4.69 3.11
CA VAL A 12 3.68 3.60 4.06
C VAL A 12 2.30 3.14 4.52
N ALA A 13 1.98 1.88 4.26
CA ALA A 13 0.82 1.19 4.78
C ALA A 13 1.28 0.03 5.65
N ARG A 14 0.67 -0.14 6.83
CA ARG A 14 0.94 -1.25 7.74
C ARG A 14 -0.35 -1.93 8.13
N GLY A 15 -0.41 -3.25 8.04
CA GLY A 15 -1.59 -4.04 8.35
C GLY A 15 -2.82 -3.65 7.53
N LEU A 16 -2.65 -3.21 6.28
CA LEU A 16 -3.73 -2.72 5.44
C LEU A 16 -4.73 -3.85 5.14
N THR A 17 -5.96 -3.66 5.62
CA THR A 17 -7.09 -4.55 5.35
C THR A 17 -8.11 -3.88 4.44
N LYS A 18 -8.77 -4.67 3.60
CA LYS A 18 -9.87 -4.19 2.76
C LYS A 18 -10.93 -5.27 2.71
N VAL A 19 -12.12 -4.93 3.20
CA VAL A 19 -13.32 -5.77 3.07
C VAL A 19 -14.23 -5.12 2.05
N TYR A 20 -14.70 -5.91 1.08
CA TYR A 20 -15.84 -5.54 0.26
C TYR A 20 -17.08 -6.24 0.79
N ARG A 21 -18.15 -5.48 1.04
CA ARG A 21 -19.44 -6.00 1.44
C ARG A 21 -20.37 -6.04 0.22
N MET A 22 -20.90 -7.22 -0.06
CA MET A 22 -21.81 -7.49 -1.17
C MET A 22 -23.09 -8.10 -0.59
N GLY A 23 -24.05 -7.25 -0.25
CA GLY A 23 -25.23 -7.65 0.51
C GLY A 23 -24.85 -8.19 1.89
N GLU A 24 -25.22 -9.45 2.15
CA GLU A 24 -24.91 -10.15 3.40
C GLU A 24 -23.51 -10.82 3.40
N VAL A 25 -22.78 -10.76 2.28
CA VAL A 25 -21.45 -11.40 2.17
C VAL A 25 -20.34 -10.38 2.38
N GLU A 26 -19.35 -10.74 3.19
CA GLU A 26 -18.11 -9.98 3.37
C GLU A 26 -16.92 -10.71 2.73
N VAL A 27 -16.23 -10.03 1.83
CA VAL A 27 -15.04 -10.54 1.14
C VAL A 27 -13.81 -9.75 1.57
N GLN A 28 -12.86 -10.43 2.21
CA GLN A 28 -11.55 -9.87 2.56
C GLN A 28 -10.65 -9.79 1.32
N ALA A 29 -10.62 -8.62 0.68
CA ALA A 29 -9.75 -8.34 -0.46
C ALA A 29 -8.29 -8.11 -0.07
N LEU A 30 -8.03 -7.41 1.04
CA LEU A 30 -6.68 -7.29 1.61
C LEU A 30 -6.67 -7.82 3.03
N ARG A 31 -5.69 -8.66 3.34
CA ARG A 31 -5.58 -9.38 4.62
C ARG A 31 -4.40 -8.88 5.44
N GLY A 32 -4.42 -7.61 5.80
CA GLY A 32 -3.42 -7.03 6.71
C GLY A 32 -2.03 -6.91 6.06
N ILE A 33 -1.96 -6.32 4.87
CA ILE A 33 -0.70 -6.22 4.11
C ILE A 33 0.15 -5.02 4.56
N ASP A 34 1.47 -5.19 4.55
CA ASP A 34 2.43 -4.10 4.72
C ASP A 34 2.97 -3.67 3.35
N LEU A 35 2.98 -2.37 3.07
CA LEU A 35 3.48 -1.80 1.81
C LEU A 35 4.26 -0.52 2.10
N THR A 36 5.44 -0.38 1.50
CA THR A 36 6.21 0.87 1.51
C THR A 36 6.60 1.20 0.08
N LEU A 37 6.30 2.42 -0.36
CA LEU A 37 6.71 2.96 -1.65
C LEU A 37 7.69 4.11 -1.43
N TYR A 38 8.77 4.12 -2.19
CA TYR A 38 9.82 5.13 -2.16
C TYR A 38 9.68 6.10 -3.33
N ARG A 39 10.28 7.28 -3.17
CA ARG A 39 10.24 8.33 -4.19
C ARG A 39 10.83 7.82 -5.51
N GLY A 40 10.07 7.96 -6.59
CA GLY A 40 10.49 7.59 -7.95
C GLY A 40 10.19 6.14 -8.33
N GLU A 41 9.60 5.35 -7.44
CA GLU A 41 9.15 3.98 -7.75
C GLU A 41 7.84 3.98 -8.52
N LEU A 42 7.74 3.10 -9.53
CA LEU A 42 6.49 2.75 -10.20
C LEU A 42 6.10 1.34 -9.78
N VAL A 43 5.01 1.22 -9.02
CA VAL A 43 4.48 -0.07 -8.56
C VAL A 43 3.16 -0.36 -9.25
N VAL A 44 3.03 -1.59 -9.76
CA VAL A 44 1.81 -2.11 -10.39
C VAL A 44 1.24 -3.19 -9.48
N LEU A 45 -0.02 -3.02 -9.08
CA LEU A 45 -0.80 -4.03 -8.35
C LEU A 45 -1.71 -4.74 -9.36
N LEU A 46 -1.55 -6.06 -9.48
CA LEU A 46 -2.32 -6.93 -10.39
C LEU A 46 -3.43 -7.68 -9.64
#